data_AF-A0A9D6P138-F1
#
_entry.id   AF-A0A9D6P138-F1
#
_cell.length_a   1.000
_cell.length_b   1.000
_cell.length_c   1.000
_cell.angle_alpha   90.00
_cell.angle_beta   90.00
_cell.angle_gamma   90.00
#
_symmetry.space_group_name_H-M   'P 1'
#
loop_
_entity.id
_entity.type
_entity.pdbx_description
1 polymer ?
#
loop_
_entity_poly.entity_id
_entity_poly.type
_entity_poly.pdbx_seq_one_letter_code
_entity_poly.pdbx_strand_id
1 'polypeptide(L)'
;MTDKLNQAGFAHIFLLLLILVGIAAGVYLVNNRTNFLPKANIFSSSEYEATGKFTAIHSDFFSKKKSNELYLFRPDDNPSLTLIIDSGNKKIPIAGGSRIRINGILKNGRISAKADSSNFIKILEDTFQKEVSGEIKVGIIKVNINKGELITDPAKMPGDEILNSIMGESGKLSKDYFKENSYGKLQFNAEIIENYELDNTPAADNPDDLQFCPLRSVADEIERKIDTNKLLQFTHLMFIIPVANIVYCPASMASIFADLDGKHRTWILTDFDYISLYAHELGHNLGLGHSGMLSCRLNGPRDWDNCVFEGLGDRYSAMGFLSLHKDLAIHYNALQKSALGWLSPGDSKEVVELDEIVNEKTYRIAPLEYPDSDRLKLVKIRLEKFQNPPWGRVFDEEYPYILIPNISKQSEYIYISFRKPVGFDQKLPPEITNGVSIHTWTGIPYHMTTLWNLQPPLPLPSPKGSYFYSISLCDKRADLACNKDKHQPFGSKIVIEQVNHNADFAEVKIYPEKVPLLPPTNTY
;
A
#
# COMPACT_ATOMS: atom_id res chain seq x y z
N MET A 1 -55.94 74.37 18.69
CA MET A 1 -54.73 74.06 17.89
C MET A 1 -53.91 72.98 18.62
N THR A 2 -54.57 71.88 18.99
CA THR A 2 -54.07 70.91 20.00
C THR A 2 -54.32 69.45 19.64
N ASP A 3 -54.87 69.14 18.46
CA ASP A 3 -55.13 67.75 18.03
C ASP A 3 -54.09 67.18 17.03
N LYS A 4 -53.16 68.00 16.53
CA LYS A 4 -52.13 67.54 15.58
C LYS A 4 -50.83 67.04 16.24
N LEU A 5 -50.66 67.22 17.55
CA LEU A 5 -49.45 66.80 18.28
C LEU A 5 -49.48 65.33 18.75
N ASN A 6 -50.63 64.65 18.73
CA ASN A 6 -50.75 63.27 19.21
C ASN A 6 -50.59 62.19 18.12
N GLN A 7 -50.76 62.52 16.83
CA GLN A 7 -50.61 61.53 15.76
C GLN A 7 -49.14 61.25 15.41
N ALA A 8 -48.28 62.28 15.45
CA ALA A 8 -46.86 62.11 15.18
C ALA A 8 -46.16 61.28 16.27
N GLY A 9 -46.53 61.47 17.55
CA GLY A 9 -45.98 60.68 18.66
C GLY A 9 -46.35 59.20 18.56
N PHE A 10 -47.60 58.89 18.20
CA PHE A 10 -48.06 57.51 18.02
C PHE A 10 -47.35 56.79 16.88
N ALA A 11 -47.10 57.47 15.76
CA ALA A 11 -46.37 56.87 14.64
C ALA A 11 -44.92 56.50 15.00
N HIS A 12 -44.23 57.33 15.79
CA HIS A 12 -42.87 57.05 16.23
C HIS A 12 -42.80 55.91 17.25
N ILE A 13 -43.78 55.83 18.16
CA ILE A 13 -43.88 54.73 19.13
C ILE A 13 -44.17 53.40 18.41
N PHE A 14 -45.06 53.42 17.40
CA PHE A 14 -45.37 52.24 16.61
C PHE A 14 -44.18 51.75 15.78
N LEU A 15 -43.41 52.68 15.20
CA LEU A 15 -42.18 52.36 14.47
C LEU A 15 -41.11 51.75 15.39
N LEU A 16 -40.93 52.30 16.60
CA LEU A 16 -40.00 51.75 17.61
C LEU A 16 -40.41 50.34 18.05
N LEU A 17 -41.71 50.08 18.23
CA LEU A 17 -42.22 48.75 18.54
C LEU A 17 -41.95 47.75 17.41
N LEU A 18 -42.13 48.14 16.14
CA LEU A 18 -41.82 47.29 15.00
C LEU A 18 -40.33 46.98 14.89
N ILE A 19 -39.46 47.95 15.16
CA ILE A 19 -38.00 47.74 15.20
C ILE A 19 -37.63 46.79 16.34
N LEU A 20 -38.23 46.94 17.53
CA LEU A 20 -38.00 46.03 18.66
C LEU A 20 -38.48 44.61 18.38
N VAL A 21 -39.63 44.44 17.73
CA VAL A 21 -40.13 43.13 17.29
C VAL A 21 -39.21 42.54 16.21
N GLY A 22 -38.70 43.35 15.28
CA GLY A 22 -37.74 42.93 14.27
C GLY A 22 -36.41 42.49 14.86
N ILE A 23 -35.89 43.21 15.85
CA ILE A 23 -34.67 42.83 16.60
C ILE A 23 -34.92 41.57 17.42
N ALA A 24 -36.06 41.45 18.12
CA ALA A 24 -36.40 40.26 18.88
C ALA A 24 -36.56 39.02 17.98
N ALA A 25 -37.18 39.17 16.81
CA ALA A 25 -37.28 38.12 15.80
C ALA A 25 -35.92 37.78 15.19
N GLY A 26 -35.07 38.78 14.94
CA GLY A 26 -33.69 38.59 14.48
C GLY A 26 -32.83 37.84 15.51
N VAL A 27 -32.91 38.22 16.79
CA VAL A 27 -32.25 37.52 17.90
C VAL A 27 -32.80 36.12 18.06
N TYR A 28 -34.13 35.92 17.98
CA TYR A 28 -34.74 34.60 18.02
C TYR A 28 -34.29 33.71 16.86
N LEU A 29 -34.20 34.26 15.63
CA LEU A 29 -33.74 33.54 14.45
C LEU A 29 -32.23 33.26 14.49
N VAL A 30 -31.41 34.16 15.03
CA VAL A 30 -29.96 33.93 15.23
C VAL A 30 -29.73 32.91 16.34
N ASN A 31 -30.49 32.98 17.44
CA ASN A 31 -30.41 32.04 18.56
C ASN A 31 -31.03 30.67 18.23
N ASN A 32 -31.91 30.58 17.22
CA ASN A 32 -32.39 29.30 16.68
C ASN A 32 -31.60 28.82 15.45
N ARG A 33 -30.83 29.66 14.75
CA ARG A 33 -29.90 29.20 13.69
C ARG A 33 -28.74 28.39 14.25
N THR A 34 -28.40 28.53 15.53
CA THR A 34 -27.44 27.66 16.22
C THR A 34 -28.00 26.26 16.53
N ASN A 35 -29.32 26.03 16.33
CA ASN A 35 -30.01 24.77 16.60
C ASN A 35 -30.64 24.12 15.33
N PHE A 36 -30.44 24.69 14.14
CA PHE A 36 -30.93 24.13 12.86
C PHE A 36 -29.91 23.31 12.09
N LEU A 37 -28.66 23.25 12.56
CA LEU A 37 -27.86 22.06 12.37
C LEU A 37 -28.21 21.14 13.54
N PRO A 38 -28.53 19.85 13.33
CA PRO A 38 -28.34 18.93 14.41
C PRO A 38 -26.85 19.04 14.76
N LYS A 39 -26.54 19.72 15.86
CA LYS A 39 -25.44 19.28 16.70
C LYS A 39 -25.87 17.90 17.17
N ALA A 40 -25.73 16.93 16.28
CA ALA A 40 -25.77 15.54 16.65
C ALA A 40 -24.85 15.45 17.87
N ASN A 41 -25.33 14.83 18.93
CA ASN A 41 -24.48 14.40 20.02
C ASN A 41 -23.45 13.43 19.43
N ILE A 42 -22.37 13.97 18.88
CA ILE A 42 -21.25 13.21 18.29
C ILE A 42 -20.51 12.45 19.40
N PHE A 43 -20.78 12.79 20.68
CA PHE A 43 -20.23 12.13 21.86
C PHE A 43 -21.03 10.91 22.35
N SER A 44 -22.28 10.69 21.90
CA SER A 44 -23.03 9.48 22.28
C SER A 44 -22.69 8.35 21.31
N SER A 45 -22.18 7.23 21.83
CA SER A 45 -22.04 6.00 21.06
C SER A 45 -23.41 5.53 20.58
N SER A 46 -23.57 5.35 19.27
CA SER A 46 -24.81 4.86 18.67
C SER A 46 -24.52 3.71 17.72
N GLU A 47 -25.47 2.79 17.58
CA GLU A 47 -25.39 1.81 16.50
C GLU A 47 -25.53 2.52 15.16
N TYR A 48 -24.72 2.12 14.19
CA TYR A 48 -24.71 2.71 12.87
C TYR A 48 -24.62 1.62 11.81
N GLU A 49 -25.49 1.73 10.82
CA GLU A 49 -25.50 0.86 9.66
C GLU A 49 -25.74 1.69 8.41
N ALA A 50 -24.86 1.55 7.42
CA ALA A 50 -24.98 2.29 6.16
C ALA A 50 -24.31 1.52 5.02
N THR A 51 -24.67 1.90 3.80
CA THR A 51 -23.96 1.51 2.58
C THR A 51 -23.24 2.74 2.02
N GLY A 52 -22.05 2.53 1.46
CA GLY A 52 -21.22 3.63 1.01
C GLY A 52 -19.93 3.18 0.35
N LYS A 53 -19.07 4.14 0.03
CA LYS A 53 -17.75 3.90 -0.56
C LYS A 53 -16.67 3.75 0.51
N PHE A 54 -15.77 2.81 0.28
CA PHE A 54 -14.58 2.58 1.08
C PHE A 54 -13.35 3.19 0.41
N THR A 55 -12.39 3.66 1.20
CA THR A 55 -11.01 3.83 0.74
C THR A 55 -10.03 3.44 1.83
N ALA A 56 -8.85 3.00 1.42
CA ALA A 56 -7.69 2.84 2.27
C ALA A 56 -6.61 3.82 1.79
N ILE A 57 -6.06 4.59 2.71
CA ILE A 57 -4.93 5.49 2.44
C ILE A 57 -3.70 4.91 3.12
N HIS A 58 -2.71 4.60 2.31
CA HIS A 58 -1.40 4.14 2.73
C HIS A 58 -0.52 5.32 3.14
N SER A 59 0.35 5.14 4.13
CA SER A 59 1.25 6.18 4.65
C SER A 59 2.61 5.60 5.01
N ASP A 60 3.68 6.15 4.44
CA ASP A 60 5.02 5.59 4.53
C ASP A 60 6.00 6.40 5.37
N PHE A 61 6.59 5.74 6.36
CA PHE A 61 7.66 6.26 7.18
C PHE A 61 8.96 5.51 6.87
N PHE A 62 9.52 5.72 5.67
CA PHE A 62 10.72 4.99 5.20
C PHE A 62 11.90 5.08 6.17
N SER A 63 12.11 6.23 6.82
CA SER A 63 13.17 6.41 7.83
C SER A 63 13.00 5.52 9.07
N LYS A 64 11.75 5.12 9.37
CA LYS A 64 11.39 4.23 10.47
C LYS A 64 11.11 2.79 10.03
N LYS A 65 11.14 2.50 8.72
CA LYS A 65 10.69 1.23 8.13
C LYS A 65 9.28 0.81 8.59
N LYS A 66 8.41 1.80 8.76
CA LYS A 66 7.02 1.63 9.21
C LYS A 66 6.06 2.19 8.18
N SER A 67 4.86 1.62 8.17
CA SER A 67 3.78 2.08 7.34
C SER A 67 2.45 1.96 8.09
N ASN A 68 1.52 2.87 7.84
CA ASN A 68 0.19 2.86 8.42
C ASN A 68 -0.87 2.88 7.32
N GLU A 69 -2.06 2.38 7.63
CA GLU A 69 -3.23 2.47 6.76
C GLU A 69 -4.36 3.18 7.50
N LEU A 70 -4.94 4.20 6.87
CA LEU A 70 -6.18 4.81 7.29
C LEU A 70 -7.32 4.24 6.45
N TYR A 71 -8.40 3.82 7.10
CA TYR A 71 -9.61 3.38 6.43
C TYR A 71 -10.71 4.41 6.56
N LEU A 72 -11.29 4.81 5.44
CA LEU A 72 -12.38 5.77 5.40
C LEU A 72 -13.62 5.17 4.75
N PHE A 73 -14.77 5.67 5.19
CA PHE A 73 -16.07 5.32 4.67
C PHE A 73 -16.91 6.56 4.41
N ARG A 74 -17.52 6.64 3.23
CA ARG A 74 -18.47 7.71 2.86
C ARG A 74 -19.84 7.09 2.58
N PRO A 75 -20.85 7.35 3.42
CA PRO A 75 -22.22 6.85 3.22
C PRO A 75 -22.83 7.39 1.93
N ASP A 76 -23.60 6.55 1.23
CA ASP A 76 -24.31 6.92 -0.01
C ASP A 76 -25.39 7.98 0.24
N ASP A 77 -26.04 7.92 1.41
CA ASP A 77 -27.13 8.81 1.83
C ASP A 77 -26.63 10.16 2.39
N ASN A 78 -25.34 10.27 2.69
CA ASN A 78 -24.71 11.49 3.15
C ASN A 78 -23.28 11.63 2.60
N PRO A 79 -23.13 12.11 1.35
CA PRO A 79 -21.82 12.23 0.70
C PRO A 79 -20.91 13.28 1.35
N SER A 80 -21.45 14.17 2.19
CA SER A 80 -20.67 15.14 2.97
C SER A 80 -20.09 14.55 4.26
N LEU A 81 -20.53 13.35 4.67
CA LEU A 81 -20.01 12.66 5.84
C LEU A 81 -18.87 11.72 5.42
N THR A 82 -17.73 11.83 6.10
CA THR A 82 -16.64 10.85 6.02
C THR A 82 -16.39 10.31 7.41
N LEU A 83 -16.39 8.98 7.54
CA LEU A 83 -16.17 8.27 8.79
C LEU A 83 -14.82 7.54 8.73
N ILE A 84 -14.12 7.48 9.85
CA ILE A 84 -12.92 6.65 10.01
C ILE A 84 -13.36 5.25 10.45
N ILE A 85 -12.92 4.22 9.75
CA ILE A 85 -13.16 2.84 10.17
C ILE A 85 -12.06 2.44 11.16
N ASP A 86 -12.44 2.18 12.39
CA ASP A 86 -11.55 1.66 13.42
C ASP A 86 -11.52 0.13 13.34
N SER A 87 -10.44 -0.40 12.77
CA SER A 87 -10.24 -1.82 12.57
C SER A 87 -9.49 -2.51 13.71
N GLY A 88 -9.13 -1.80 14.79
CA GLY A 88 -8.35 -2.34 15.90
C GLY A 88 -7.04 -2.99 15.43
N ASN A 89 -6.26 -2.25 14.64
CA ASN A 89 -4.98 -2.67 14.02
C ASN A 89 -5.08 -3.81 12.99
N LYS A 90 -6.29 -4.26 12.61
CA LYS A 90 -6.46 -5.28 11.58
C LYS A 90 -6.48 -4.64 10.20
N LYS A 91 -5.80 -5.25 9.24
CA LYS A 91 -5.91 -4.83 7.85
C LYS A 91 -7.29 -5.16 7.30
N ILE A 92 -7.91 -4.22 6.59
CA ILE A 92 -9.18 -4.43 5.89
C ILE A 92 -8.87 -4.79 4.44
N PRO A 93 -9.17 -6.02 4.00
CA PRO A 93 -8.75 -6.54 2.71
C PRO A 93 -9.69 -6.09 1.58
N ILE A 94 -9.86 -4.78 1.37
CA ILE A 94 -10.80 -4.22 0.40
C ILE A 94 -10.08 -3.18 -0.46
N ALA A 95 -10.30 -3.19 -1.78
CA ALA A 95 -9.77 -2.15 -2.66
C ALA A 95 -10.46 -0.80 -2.42
N GLY A 96 -9.73 0.30 -2.55
CA GLY A 96 -10.34 1.63 -2.50
C GLY A 96 -11.31 1.87 -3.64
N GLY A 97 -12.38 2.63 -3.38
CA GLY A 97 -13.50 2.82 -4.29
C GLY A 97 -14.59 1.75 -4.19
N SER A 98 -14.31 0.59 -3.59
CA SER A 98 -15.29 -0.49 -3.41
C SER A 98 -16.50 -0.02 -2.60
N ARG A 99 -17.68 -0.52 -2.98
CA ARG A 99 -18.92 -0.23 -2.28
C ARG A 99 -19.14 -1.28 -1.20
N ILE A 100 -19.30 -0.83 0.04
CA ILE A 100 -19.43 -1.68 1.20
C ILE A 100 -20.67 -1.34 2.02
N ARG A 101 -21.20 -2.31 2.75
CA ARG A 101 -22.12 -2.10 3.87
C ARG A 101 -21.32 -2.24 5.16
N ILE A 102 -21.42 -1.25 6.04
CA ILE A 102 -20.79 -1.27 7.36
C ILE A 102 -21.87 -1.33 8.44
N ASN A 103 -21.63 -2.10 9.50
CA ASN A 103 -22.52 -2.23 10.66
C ASN A 103 -21.69 -2.24 11.95
N GLY A 104 -21.74 -1.15 12.71
CA GLY A 104 -20.86 -0.94 13.85
C GLY A 104 -21.38 0.05 14.88
N ILE A 105 -20.47 0.55 15.72
CA ILE A 105 -20.74 1.59 16.71
C ILE A 105 -20.07 2.87 16.22
N LEU A 106 -20.87 3.92 16.01
CA LEU A 106 -20.39 5.26 15.66
C LEU A 106 -20.17 6.07 16.94
N LYS A 107 -18.95 6.60 17.10
CA LYS A 107 -18.57 7.51 18.19
C LYS A 107 -17.49 8.46 17.70
N ASN A 108 -17.67 9.77 17.87
CA ASN A 108 -16.69 10.78 17.48
C ASN A 108 -16.21 10.67 16.02
N GLY A 109 -17.12 10.38 15.07
CA GLY A 109 -16.77 10.22 13.65
C GLY A 109 -16.01 8.93 13.30
N ARG A 110 -15.77 8.04 14.28
CA ARG A 110 -15.17 6.72 14.08
C ARG A 110 -16.23 5.64 14.18
N ILE A 111 -16.15 4.66 13.29
CA ILE A 111 -16.99 3.47 13.32
C ILE A 111 -16.13 2.24 13.64
N SER A 112 -16.45 1.57 14.74
CA SER A 112 -15.76 0.35 15.18
C SER A 112 -16.68 -0.87 15.09
N ALA A 113 -16.09 -2.05 14.98
CA ALA A 113 -16.84 -3.31 15.06
C ALA A 113 -17.59 -3.42 16.39
N LYS A 114 -18.75 -4.09 16.37
CA LYS A 114 -19.35 -4.60 17.61
C LYS A 114 -18.48 -5.78 18.08
N ALA A 115 -18.40 -6.01 19.40
CA ALA A 115 -17.47 -6.97 20.01
C ALA A 115 -17.46 -8.37 19.34
N ASP A 116 -18.59 -8.79 18.74
CA ASP A 116 -18.77 -10.11 18.11
C ASP A 116 -19.25 -10.09 16.64
N SER A 117 -19.15 -8.97 15.91
CA SER A 117 -19.72 -8.90 14.56
C SER A 117 -18.78 -9.42 13.47
N SER A 118 -18.99 -10.66 13.02
CA SER A 118 -18.40 -11.18 11.77
C SER A 118 -18.88 -10.43 10.50
N ASN A 119 -19.94 -9.63 10.63
CA ASN A 119 -20.54 -8.83 9.56
C ASN A 119 -20.22 -7.33 9.67
N PHE A 120 -19.11 -6.96 10.33
CA PHE A 120 -18.73 -5.55 10.48
C PHE A 120 -18.69 -4.83 9.13
N ILE A 121 -18.06 -5.45 8.13
CA ILE A 121 -17.97 -4.94 6.76
C ILE A 121 -18.39 -6.04 5.79
N LYS A 122 -19.28 -5.69 4.85
CA LYS A 122 -19.68 -6.55 3.74
C LYS A 122 -19.40 -5.84 2.43
N ILE A 123 -18.59 -6.45 1.56
CA ILE A 123 -18.35 -5.96 0.21
C ILE A 123 -19.62 -6.18 -0.62
N LEU A 124 -20.12 -5.13 -1.26
CA LEU A 124 -21.26 -5.18 -2.17
C LEU A 124 -20.81 -5.11 -3.63
N GLU A 125 -19.78 -4.32 -3.90
CA GLU A 125 -19.13 -4.15 -5.20
C GLU A 125 -17.64 -3.95 -4.99
N ASP A 126 -16.82 -4.75 -5.65
CA ASP A 126 -15.36 -4.62 -5.61
C ASP A 126 -14.87 -3.91 -6.89
N THR A 127 -14.06 -2.88 -6.73
CA THR A 127 -13.57 -2.06 -7.84
C THR A 127 -12.25 -2.53 -8.41
N PHE A 128 -11.55 -3.46 -7.75
CA PHE A 128 -10.24 -3.90 -8.22
C PHE A 128 -10.30 -4.52 -9.62
N GLN A 129 -9.54 -3.97 -10.56
CA GLN A 129 -9.42 -4.51 -11.91
C GLN A 129 -8.20 -5.43 -12.03
N LYS A 130 -8.41 -6.60 -12.63
CA LYS A 130 -7.40 -7.67 -12.74
C LYS A 130 -6.31 -7.39 -13.77
N GLU A 131 -6.56 -6.52 -14.75
CA GLU A 131 -5.56 -6.13 -15.74
C GLU A 131 -5.46 -4.60 -15.82
N VAL A 132 -4.29 -4.09 -15.47
CA VAL A 132 -3.96 -2.67 -15.57
C VAL A 132 -3.19 -2.44 -16.86
N SER A 133 -3.81 -1.75 -17.81
CA SER A 133 -3.22 -1.46 -19.11
C SER A 133 -3.68 -0.10 -19.66
N GLY A 134 -3.06 0.34 -20.75
CA GLY A 134 -3.36 1.59 -21.45
C GLY A 134 -2.49 2.76 -20.99
N GLU A 135 -3.01 3.97 -21.19
CA GLU A 135 -2.37 5.22 -20.79
C GLU A 135 -3.11 5.81 -19.59
N ILE A 136 -2.38 6.11 -18.50
CA ILE A 136 -2.90 6.80 -17.33
C ILE A 136 -2.35 8.22 -17.31
N LYS A 137 -3.26 9.21 -17.33
CA LYS A 137 -2.91 10.62 -17.16
C LYS A 137 -2.82 11.00 -15.68
N VAL A 138 -1.70 11.59 -15.28
CA VAL A 138 -1.43 12.05 -13.91
C VAL A 138 -1.38 13.57 -13.87
N GLY A 139 -2.28 14.15 -13.09
CA GLY A 139 -2.29 15.58 -12.82
C GLY A 139 -1.39 15.91 -11.63
N ILE A 140 -0.32 16.67 -11.85
CA ILE A 140 0.61 17.06 -10.78
C ILE A 140 0.29 18.47 -10.30
N ILE A 141 0.14 18.61 -9.00
CA ILE A 141 -0.16 19.85 -8.30
C ILE A 141 0.97 20.10 -7.30
N LYS A 142 1.69 21.21 -7.49
CA LYS A 142 2.73 21.62 -6.53
C LYS A 142 2.11 22.54 -5.51
N VAL A 143 2.39 22.28 -4.25
CA VAL A 143 1.79 23.01 -3.13
C VAL A 143 2.84 23.84 -2.45
N ASN A 144 2.58 25.13 -2.29
CA ASN A 144 3.34 26.00 -1.40
C ASN A 144 2.43 26.38 -0.22
N ILE A 145 2.94 26.32 1.01
CA ILE A 145 2.18 26.69 2.21
C ILE A 145 2.94 27.84 2.89
N ASN A 146 2.42 29.05 2.77
CA ASN A 146 3.05 30.28 3.24
C ASN A 146 2.91 30.41 4.76
N LYS A 147 3.93 30.02 5.53
CA LYS A 147 3.92 30.09 7.00
C LYS A 147 4.43 31.42 7.56
N GLY A 148 4.01 32.56 7.01
CA GLY A 148 4.33 33.90 7.54
C GLY A 148 5.81 34.32 7.51
N GLU A 149 6.77 33.39 7.37
CA GLU A 149 8.19 33.58 7.06
C GLU A 149 8.73 32.22 6.59
N LEU A 150 9.73 32.25 5.71
CA LEU A 150 10.29 31.14 4.92
C LEU A 150 9.44 30.68 3.72
N ILE A 151 9.34 31.58 2.75
CA ILE A 151 9.32 31.21 1.33
C ILE A 151 10.67 30.53 1.03
N THR A 152 10.73 29.19 1.00
CA THR A 152 11.60 28.58 -0.01
C THR A 152 10.94 28.90 -1.33
N ASP A 153 11.52 29.86 -2.05
CA ASP A 153 11.08 30.33 -3.36
C ASP A 153 10.45 29.18 -4.16
N PRO A 154 9.16 29.24 -4.55
CA PRO A 154 8.54 28.20 -5.35
C PRO A 154 9.25 27.99 -6.70
N ALA A 155 10.01 28.98 -7.20
CA ALA A 155 10.92 28.83 -8.34
C ALA A 155 12.25 28.13 -8.00
N LYS A 156 12.51 27.85 -6.71
CA LYS A 156 13.60 27.04 -6.16
C LYS A 156 13.11 25.77 -5.46
N MET A 157 11.87 25.32 -5.69
CA MET A 157 11.56 23.90 -5.48
C MET A 157 12.46 23.12 -6.45
N PRO A 158 13.45 22.34 -6.00
CA PRO A 158 14.20 21.47 -6.90
C PRO A 158 13.24 20.35 -7.26
N GLY A 159 12.45 20.54 -8.32
CA GLY A 159 11.31 19.70 -8.61
C GLY A 159 10.85 19.77 -10.05
N ASP A 160 10.87 20.93 -10.71
CA ASP A 160 10.42 21.02 -12.11
C ASP A 160 11.25 20.13 -13.05
N GLU A 161 12.57 20.21 -12.94
CA GLU A 161 13.47 19.41 -13.76
C GLU A 161 13.44 17.93 -13.38
N ILE A 162 13.45 17.59 -12.08
CA ILE A 162 13.42 16.20 -11.60
C ILE A 162 12.07 15.56 -11.92
N LEU A 163 10.96 16.22 -11.59
CA LEU A 163 9.62 15.76 -11.89
C LEU A 163 9.39 15.66 -13.39
N ASN A 164 9.87 16.58 -14.22
CA ASN A 164 9.79 16.43 -15.68
C ASN A 164 10.68 15.28 -16.18
N SER A 165 11.86 15.07 -15.58
CA SER A 165 12.76 13.95 -15.92
C SER A 165 12.22 12.59 -15.50
N ILE A 166 11.33 12.54 -14.51
CA ILE A 166 10.74 11.29 -13.98
C ILE A 166 9.35 11.08 -14.60
N MET A 167 8.47 12.06 -14.51
CA MET A 167 7.04 11.98 -14.80
C MET A 167 6.61 12.69 -16.08
N GLY A 168 7.42 13.60 -16.62
CA GLY A 168 7.08 14.35 -17.84
C GLY A 168 6.96 13.44 -19.06
N GLU A 169 6.54 14.00 -20.20
CA GLU A 169 6.30 13.21 -21.40
C GLU A 169 7.54 12.41 -21.82
N SER A 170 8.77 12.91 -21.66
CA SER A 170 10.03 12.18 -21.93
C SER A 170 10.65 11.48 -20.71
N GLY A 171 9.90 11.36 -19.61
CA GLY A 171 10.43 10.99 -18.30
C GLY A 171 10.76 9.50 -18.15
N LYS A 172 11.77 9.20 -17.34
CA LYS A 172 12.27 7.84 -17.09
C LYS A 172 11.23 6.94 -16.42
N LEU A 173 10.34 7.47 -15.59
CA LEU A 173 9.28 6.67 -14.96
C LEU A 173 8.07 6.52 -15.88
N SER A 174 7.59 7.63 -16.43
CA SER A 174 6.40 7.71 -17.29
C SER A 174 6.55 6.92 -18.59
N LYS A 175 7.71 7.03 -19.29
CA LYS A 175 7.96 6.35 -20.57
C LYS A 175 8.69 5.01 -20.47
N ASP A 176 9.69 4.90 -19.60
CA ASP A 176 10.60 3.75 -19.64
C ASP A 176 10.27 2.71 -18.58
N TYR A 177 10.14 3.11 -17.31
CA TYR A 177 9.94 2.18 -16.20
C TYR A 177 8.66 1.35 -16.33
N PHE A 178 7.49 2.00 -16.39
CA PHE A 178 6.23 1.26 -16.43
C PHE A 178 6.08 0.46 -17.72
N LYS A 179 6.63 0.96 -18.83
CA LYS A 179 6.67 0.23 -20.10
C LYS A 179 7.52 -1.04 -20.01
N GLU A 180 8.71 -0.98 -19.41
CA GLU A 180 9.55 -2.16 -19.18
C GLU A 180 8.89 -3.14 -18.19
N ASN A 181 8.44 -2.62 -17.05
CA ASN A 181 7.91 -3.42 -15.94
C ASN A 181 6.63 -4.18 -16.34
N SER A 182 5.78 -3.56 -17.16
CA SER A 182 4.49 -4.07 -17.63
C SER A 182 4.53 -4.76 -18.99
N TYR A 183 5.73 -4.92 -19.59
CA TYR A 183 5.89 -5.48 -20.95
C TYR A 183 5.12 -4.70 -22.02
N GLY A 184 5.09 -3.37 -21.88
CA GLY A 184 4.42 -2.45 -22.79
C GLY A 184 2.91 -2.30 -22.60
N LYS A 185 2.33 -2.93 -21.57
CA LYS A 185 0.88 -2.85 -21.30
C LYS A 185 0.46 -1.52 -20.69
N LEU A 186 1.32 -0.86 -19.92
CA LEU A 186 1.00 0.38 -19.19
C LEU A 186 2.01 1.48 -19.49
N GLN A 187 1.49 2.70 -19.65
CA GLN A 187 2.26 3.94 -19.67
C GLN A 187 1.58 4.98 -18.77
N PHE A 188 2.37 5.78 -18.06
CA PHE A 188 1.89 6.98 -17.40
C PHE A 188 2.27 8.21 -18.21
N ASN A 189 1.41 9.22 -18.20
CA ASN A 189 1.66 10.51 -18.82
C ASN A 189 1.29 11.61 -17.83
N ALA A 190 2.28 12.32 -17.30
CA ALA A 190 2.04 13.32 -16.28
C ALA A 190 2.13 14.74 -16.83
N GLU A 191 1.24 15.59 -16.32
CA GLU A 191 1.19 17.00 -16.65
C GLU A 191 1.12 17.81 -15.35
N ILE A 192 1.91 18.87 -15.26
CA ILE A 192 1.80 19.83 -14.15
C ILE A 192 0.57 20.69 -14.44
N ILE A 193 -0.47 20.56 -13.61
CA ILE A 193 -1.73 21.29 -13.77
C ILE A 193 -1.53 22.75 -13.34
N GLU A 194 -1.03 22.95 -12.12
CA GLU A 194 -0.97 24.26 -11.48
C GLU A 194 -0.03 24.23 -10.27
N ASN A 195 0.56 25.38 -9.94
CA ASN A 195 1.21 25.62 -8.65
C ASN A 195 0.19 26.32 -7.75
N TYR A 196 -0.01 25.81 -6.54
CA TYR A 196 -1.03 26.31 -5.63
C TYR A 196 -0.43 26.82 -4.32
N GLU A 197 -0.84 28.01 -3.89
CA GLU A 197 -0.43 28.60 -2.62
C GLU A 197 -1.54 28.52 -1.56
N LEU A 198 -1.19 28.05 -0.37
CA LEU A 198 -2.04 28.05 0.82
C LEU A 198 -1.50 29.03 1.86
N ASP A 199 -2.37 29.86 2.41
CA ASP A 199 -2.01 30.84 3.45
C ASP A 199 -1.65 30.19 4.78
N ASN A 200 -2.12 28.96 5.02
CA ASN A 200 -1.85 28.19 6.22
C ASN A 200 -2.04 26.70 5.94
N THR A 201 -1.43 25.84 6.76
CA THR A 201 -1.73 24.40 6.72
C THR A 201 -3.16 24.21 7.27
N PRO A 202 -4.10 23.62 6.50
CA PRO A 202 -5.40 23.28 7.06
C PRO A 202 -5.24 22.34 8.26
N ALA A 203 -6.12 22.50 9.25
CA ALA A 203 -6.16 21.61 10.40
C ALA A 203 -6.46 20.18 9.92
N ALA A 204 -5.88 19.18 10.59
CA ALA A 204 -6.30 17.80 10.37
C ALA A 204 -7.80 17.67 10.70
N ASP A 205 -8.49 16.75 10.03
CA ASP A 205 -9.93 16.55 10.16
C ASP A 205 -10.37 16.22 11.61
N ASN A 206 -9.44 15.84 12.51
CA ASN A 206 -9.66 15.66 13.93
C ASN A 206 -8.47 16.16 14.79
N PRO A 207 -8.64 17.15 15.69
CA PRO A 207 -7.56 17.69 16.52
C PRO A 207 -7.08 16.77 17.65
N ASP A 208 -7.87 15.75 18.05
CA ASP A 208 -7.45 14.77 19.06
C ASP A 208 -6.53 13.67 18.49
N ASP A 209 -6.41 13.59 17.17
CA ASP A 209 -5.52 12.66 16.47
C ASP A 209 -4.23 13.38 16.05
N LEU A 210 -3.34 13.64 17.00
CA LEU A 210 -1.94 14.03 16.75
C LEU A 210 -1.16 13.00 15.88
N GLN A 211 -1.80 11.90 15.50
CA GLN A 211 -1.32 10.91 14.52
C GLN A 211 -1.68 11.24 13.06
N PHE A 212 -2.59 12.18 12.79
CA PHE A 212 -3.05 12.44 11.44
C PHE A 212 -2.31 13.60 10.78
N CYS A 213 -1.51 13.27 9.77
CA CYS A 213 -0.85 14.23 8.92
C CYS A 213 -1.88 14.92 7.97
N PRO A 214 -1.92 16.26 7.87
CA PRO A 214 -3.00 16.98 7.17
C PRO A 214 -2.90 16.96 5.63
N LEU A 215 -2.09 16.10 5.00
CA LEU A 215 -1.89 16.11 3.54
C LEU A 215 -3.19 15.87 2.76
N ARG A 216 -4.08 15.06 3.31
CA ARG A 216 -5.41 14.86 2.71
C ARG A 216 -6.24 16.14 2.75
N SER A 217 -6.34 16.79 3.90
CA SER A 217 -7.07 18.06 4.05
C SER A 217 -6.45 19.17 3.18
N VAL A 218 -5.13 19.17 3.00
CA VAL A 218 -4.41 20.04 2.05
C VAL A 218 -4.89 19.79 0.61
N ALA A 219 -4.90 18.53 0.16
CA ALA A 219 -5.38 18.18 -1.19
C ALA A 219 -6.86 18.54 -1.39
N ASP A 220 -7.72 18.23 -0.41
CA ASP A 220 -9.15 18.55 -0.45
C ASP A 220 -9.38 20.06 -0.56
N GLU A 221 -8.56 20.88 0.11
CA GLU A 221 -8.63 22.34 -0.01
C GLU A 221 -8.22 22.83 -1.40
N ILE A 222 -7.13 22.29 -1.94
CA ILE A 222 -6.62 22.70 -3.25
C ILE A 222 -7.60 22.31 -4.35
N GLU A 223 -8.14 21.09 -4.32
CA GLU A 223 -9.10 20.64 -5.33
C GLU A 223 -10.39 21.46 -5.34
N ARG A 224 -10.81 22.03 -4.20
CA ARG A 224 -11.93 22.99 -4.17
C ARG A 224 -11.64 24.31 -4.87
N LYS A 225 -10.36 24.66 -5.03
CA LYS A 225 -9.90 25.93 -5.58
C LYS A 225 -9.48 25.82 -7.06
N ILE A 226 -9.19 24.62 -7.55
CA ILE A 226 -8.87 24.36 -8.96
C ILE A 226 -10.17 24.22 -9.78
N ASP A 227 -10.15 24.71 -11.03
CA ASP A 227 -11.24 24.49 -11.98
C ASP A 227 -11.55 22.99 -12.14
N THR A 228 -12.78 22.61 -11.80
CA THR A 228 -13.25 21.22 -11.89
C THR A 228 -13.07 20.64 -13.30
N ASN A 229 -13.22 21.44 -14.36
CA ASN A 229 -13.04 20.97 -15.74
C ASN A 229 -11.58 20.60 -16.06
N LYS A 230 -10.61 21.22 -15.38
CA LYS A 230 -9.21 20.81 -15.47
C LYS A 230 -9.00 19.48 -14.73
N LEU A 231 -9.52 19.37 -13.50
CA LEU A 231 -9.36 18.16 -12.69
C LEU A 231 -10.02 16.92 -13.29
N LEU A 232 -11.14 17.08 -14.01
CA LEU A 232 -11.86 15.96 -14.65
C LEU A 232 -11.06 15.27 -15.77
N GLN A 233 -9.96 15.87 -16.23
CA GLN A 233 -9.09 15.27 -17.26
C GLN A 233 -8.14 14.21 -16.67
N PHE A 234 -8.03 14.13 -15.34
CA PHE A 234 -7.08 13.28 -14.64
C PHE A 234 -7.80 12.37 -13.65
N THR A 235 -7.57 11.07 -13.77
CA THR A 235 -8.03 10.10 -12.77
C THR A 235 -7.03 9.94 -11.62
N HIS A 236 -5.75 10.27 -11.88
CA HIS A 236 -4.67 10.26 -10.90
C HIS A 236 -4.22 11.68 -10.61
N LEU A 237 -4.18 12.05 -9.33
CA LEU A 237 -3.69 13.35 -8.86
C LEU A 237 -2.51 13.15 -7.91
N MET A 238 -1.46 13.92 -8.14
CA MET A 238 -0.23 13.86 -7.37
C MET A 238 0.07 15.23 -6.76
N PHE A 239 0.16 15.29 -5.44
CA PHE A 239 0.43 16.50 -4.68
C PHE A 239 1.88 16.50 -4.20
N ILE A 240 2.67 17.48 -4.64
CA ILE A 240 4.06 17.67 -4.20
C ILE A 240 4.11 18.77 -3.16
N ILE A 241 4.48 18.43 -1.92
CA ILE A 241 4.32 19.29 -0.75
C ILE A 241 5.68 19.46 -0.02
N PRO A 242 6.18 20.68 0.21
CA PRO A 242 7.44 20.91 0.90
C PRO A 242 7.48 20.41 2.35
N VAL A 243 8.57 19.73 2.75
CA VAL A 243 8.77 19.24 4.13
C VAL A 243 8.81 20.39 5.15
N ALA A 244 9.38 21.55 4.78
CA ALA A 244 9.48 22.72 5.66
C ALA A 244 8.11 23.18 6.21
N ASN A 245 7.02 22.79 5.55
CA ASN A 245 5.69 23.26 5.87
C ASN A 245 4.93 22.35 6.85
N ILE A 246 5.36 21.08 7.02
CA ILE A 246 4.61 20.10 7.81
C ILE A 246 5.55 19.15 8.57
N VAL A 247 5.71 19.39 9.87
CA VAL A 247 6.51 18.53 10.78
C VAL A 247 5.65 17.35 11.23
N TYR A 248 6.25 16.16 11.36
CA TYR A 248 5.62 14.89 11.84
C TYR A 248 4.80 14.07 10.83
N CYS A 249 4.91 14.36 9.54
CA CYS A 249 4.24 13.60 8.48
C CYS A 249 5.05 12.39 7.96
N PRO A 250 4.37 11.37 7.37
CA PRO A 250 5.04 10.35 6.57
C PRO A 250 5.76 11.00 5.38
N ALA A 251 6.76 10.31 4.83
CA ALA A 251 7.47 10.75 3.64
C ALA A 251 6.54 10.87 2.42
N SER A 252 5.54 9.99 2.37
CA SER A 252 4.52 9.93 1.32
C SER A 252 3.24 9.27 1.82
N MET A 253 2.16 9.48 1.07
CA MET A 253 0.89 8.77 1.22
C MET A 253 0.32 8.46 -0.15
N ALA A 254 -0.48 7.41 -0.27
CA ALA A 254 -1.22 7.10 -1.49
C ALA A 254 -2.55 6.39 -1.19
N SER A 255 -3.59 6.67 -1.99
CA SER A 255 -4.79 5.83 -1.98
C SER A 255 -4.47 4.44 -2.53
N ILE A 256 -4.94 3.39 -1.85
CA ILE A 256 -4.88 2.02 -2.35
C ILE A 256 -5.98 1.86 -3.40
N PHE A 257 -5.59 1.75 -4.66
CA PHE A 257 -6.51 1.89 -5.79
C PHE A 257 -7.09 3.33 -5.80
N ALA A 258 -8.34 3.54 -5.38
CA ALA A 258 -9.00 4.84 -5.44
C ALA A 258 -9.42 5.42 -4.06
N ASP A 259 -9.56 6.74 -3.99
CA ASP A 259 -10.17 7.49 -2.88
C ASP A 259 -11.72 7.52 -3.01
N LEU A 260 -12.40 8.14 -2.05
CA LEU A 260 -13.86 8.12 -1.90
C LEU A 260 -14.64 8.73 -3.07
N ASP A 261 -14.01 9.59 -3.87
CA ASP A 261 -14.60 10.17 -5.09
C ASP A 261 -14.26 9.38 -6.36
N GLY A 262 -13.48 8.31 -6.25
CA GLY A 262 -13.03 7.49 -7.38
C GLY A 262 -11.75 7.98 -8.04
N LYS A 263 -11.11 9.06 -7.56
CA LYS A 263 -9.79 9.47 -8.01
C LYS A 263 -8.70 8.71 -7.26
N HIS A 264 -7.57 8.52 -7.92
CA HIS A 264 -6.35 7.98 -7.31
C HIS A 264 -5.50 9.16 -6.84
N ARG A 265 -5.06 9.16 -5.58
CA ARG A 265 -4.29 10.26 -5.00
C ARG A 265 -2.95 9.79 -4.47
N THR A 266 -1.94 10.62 -4.66
CA THR A 266 -0.61 10.47 -4.09
C THR A 266 -0.17 11.81 -3.49
N TRP A 267 0.42 11.76 -2.30
CA TRP A 267 1.00 12.91 -1.61
C TRP A 267 2.47 12.62 -1.35
N ILE A 268 3.36 13.46 -1.87
CA ILE A 268 4.82 13.30 -1.75
C ILE A 268 5.39 14.52 -1.07
N LEU A 269 6.22 14.29 -0.04
CA LEU A 269 7.00 15.34 0.57
C LEU A 269 8.33 15.57 -0.17
N THR A 270 8.70 16.83 -0.42
CA THR A 270 9.81 17.21 -1.33
C THR A 270 11.18 16.67 -0.95
N ASP A 271 11.47 16.36 0.32
CA ASP A 271 12.78 15.82 0.71
C ASP A 271 13.00 14.37 0.21
N PHE A 272 11.98 13.79 -0.42
CA PHE A 272 11.97 12.42 -0.92
C PHE A 272 11.74 12.34 -2.45
N ASP A 273 12.07 13.40 -3.19
CA ASP A 273 11.89 13.49 -4.66
C ASP A 273 12.89 12.59 -5.43
N TYR A 274 12.62 11.29 -5.48
CA TYR A 274 13.43 10.33 -6.22
C TYR A 274 12.57 9.26 -6.90
N ILE A 275 13.02 8.77 -8.07
CA ILE A 275 12.20 7.97 -9.02
C ILE A 275 11.54 6.74 -8.38
N SER A 276 12.21 6.08 -7.43
CA SER A 276 11.67 4.89 -6.78
C SER A 276 10.49 5.20 -5.85
N LEU A 277 10.40 6.40 -5.29
CA LEU A 277 9.23 6.82 -4.52
C LEU A 277 8.01 6.98 -5.40
N TYR A 278 8.14 7.68 -6.53
CA TYR A 278 7.02 7.82 -7.48
C TYR A 278 6.53 6.46 -7.98
N ALA A 279 7.45 5.53 -8.29
CA ALA A 279 7.10 4.17 -8.68
C ALA A 279 6.33 3.43 -7.57
N HIS A 280 6.73 3.63 -6.32
CA HIS A 280 6.11 3.04 -5.14
C HIS A 280 4.68 3.53 -4.95
N GLU A 281 4.49 4.86 -4.89
CA GLU A 281 3.19 5.46 -4.63
C GLU A 281 2.20 5.23 -5.78
N LEU A 282 2.67 5.28 -7.02
CA LEU A 282 1.85 4.89 -8.16
C LEU A 282 1.47 3.40 -8.09
N GLY A 283 2.36 2.54 -7.58
CA GLY A 283 2.04 1.14 -7.31
C GLY A 283 0.85 0.97 -6.36
N HIS A 284 0.76 1.80 -5.30
CA HIS A 284 -0.41 1.83 -4.43
C HIS A 284 -1.68 2.30 -5.16
N ASN A 285 -1.59 3.32 -6.01
CA ASN A 285 -2.70 3.75 -6.85
C ASN A 285 -3.16 2.66 -7.84
N LEU A 286 -2.29 1.74 -8.23
CA LEU A 286 -2.64 0.54 -9.00
C LEU A 286 -3.23 -0.60 -8.14
N GLY A 287 -3.28 -0.43 -6.82
CA GLY A 287 -3.84 -1.40 -5.87
C GLY A 287 -2.82 -2.38 -5.29
N LEU A 288 -1.51 -2.12 -5.43
CA LEU A 288 -0.47 -2.96 -4.83
C LEU A 288 -0.26 -2.65 -3.35
N GLY A 289 -0.01 -3.71 -2.57
CA GLY A 289 0.50 -3.62 -1.21
C GLY A 289 2.02 -3.67 -1.16
N HIS A 290 2.58 -3.45 0.04
CA HIS A 290 4.02 -3.50 0.29
C HIS A 290 4.69 -4.84 -0.02
N SER A 291 6.01 -4.82 -0.13
CA SER A 291 6.86 -5.99 -0.16
C SER A 291 7.73 -6.06 1.09
N GLY A 292 7.39 -7.02 1.96
CA GLY A 292 8.15 -7.37 3.15
C GLY A 292 9.17 -8.47 2.89
N MET A 293 10.02 -8.72 3.88
CA MET A 293 11.00 -9.80 3.86
C MET A 293 10.94 -10.58 5.16
N LEU A 294 10.99 -11.90 5.05
CA LEU A 294 11.24 -12.82 6.13
C LEU A 294 12.73 -13.16 6.13
N SER A 295 13.48 -12.59 7.07
CA SER A 295 14.93 -12.81 7.18
C SER A 295 15.21 -13.92 8.19
N CYS A 296 15.54 -15.11 7.70
CA CYS A 296 15.90 -16.27 8.54
C CYS A 296 17.41 -16.34 8.72
N ARG A 297 17.89 -16.25 9.97
CA ARG A 297 19.27 -16.61 10.33
C ARG A 297 19.29 -18.08 10.71
N LEU A 298 19.45 -18.94 9.73
CA LEU A 298 19.37 -20.38 9.98
C LEU A 298 20.67 -20.83 10.65
N ASN A 299 20.73 -21.06 11.96
CA ASN A 299 21.89 -21.75 12.57
C ASN A 299 21.86 -23.28 12.34
N GLY A 300 20.81 -23.76 11.65
CA GLY A 300 20.62 -25.14 11.24
C GLY A 300 19.26 -25.32 10.52
N PRO A 301 18.99 -26.53 9.98
CA PRO A 301 17.82 -26.83 9.13
C PRO A 301 16.45 -26.74 9.82
N ARG A 302 16.40 -26.45 11.13
CA ARG A 302 15.15 -26.28 11.90
C ARG A 302 15.07 -24.97 12.67
N ASP A 303 15.99 -24.03 12.42
CA ASP A 303 16.09 -22.78 13.18
C ASP A 303 15.16 -21.69 12.62
N TRP A 304 13.88 -22.03 12.46
CA TRP A 304 12.82 -21.14 11.97
C TRP A 304 12.34 -20.16 13.03
N ASP A 305 12.61 -20.47 14.30
CA ASP A 305 12.35 -19.60 15.45
C ASP A 305 13.14 -18.28 15.38
N ASN A 306 14.22 -18.26 14.59
CA ASN A 306 15.12 -17.11 14.42
C ASN A 306 14.87 -16.26 13.17
N CYS A 307 13.75 -16.44 12.46
CA CYS A 307 13.44 -15.47 11.41
C CYS A 307 12.76 -14.21 11.95
N VAL A 308 13.10 -13.09 11.34
CA VAL A 308 12.54 -11.77 11.65
C VAL A 308 11.80 -11.27 10.43
N PHE A 309 10.56 -10.87 10.63
CA PHE A 309 9.76 -10.25 9.58
C PHE A 309 10.02 -8.74 9.53
N GLU A 310 10.34 -8.23 8.36
CA GLU A 310 10.53 -6.81 8.05
C GLU A 310 9.46 -6.37 7.04
N GLY A 311 8.47 -5.57 7.47
CA GLY A 311 7.29 -5.22 6.65
C GLY A 311 7.57 -4.45 5.35
N LEU A 312 8.62 -3.64 5.34
CA LEU A 312 9.16 -2.99 4.14
C LEU A 312 10.53 -3.58 3.78
N GLY A 313 10.76 -4.86 4.09
CA GLY A 313 12.08 -5.47 4.04
C GLY A 313 12.54 -5.96 2.68
N ASP A 314 11.65 -6.12 1.69
CA ASP A 314 12.04 -6.59 0.37
C ASP A 314 12.81 -5.49 -0.37
N ARG A 315 14.12 -5.67 -0.49
CA ARG A 315 15.03 -4.68 -1.10
C ARG A 315 15.06 -4.79 -2.62
N TYR A 316 14.35 -5.77 -3.17
CA TYR A 316 14.38 -6.19 -4.56
C TYR A 316 13.01 -6.04 -5.23
N SER A 317 12.12 -5.25 -4.61
CA SER A 317 10.83 -4.84 -5.14
C SER A 317 10.65 -3.32 -4.98
N ALA A 318 10.07 -2.66 -5.98
CA ALA A 318 9.71 -1.24 -5.86
C ALA A 318 8.69 -0.97 -4.73
N MET A 319 7.91 -1.96 -4.31
CA MET A 319 6.98 -1.83 -3.17
C MET A 319 7.62 -2.14 -1.81
N GLY A 320 8.94 -2.32 -1.75
CA GLY A 320 9.65 -2.61 -0.51
C GLY A 320 10.56 -1.46 -0.06
N PHE A 321 11.81 -1.75 0.32
CA PHE A 321 12.67 -0.74 0.93
C PHE A 321 13.31 0.21 -0.09
N LEU A 322 12.80 1.44 -0.17
CA LEU A 322 13.24 2.43 -1.17
C LEU A 322 14.62 3.05 -0.91
N SER A 323 15.12 3.06 0.33
CA SER A 323 16.30 3.87 0.67
C SER A 323 17.60 3.41 -0.02
N LEU A 324 17.60 2.23 -0.63
CA LEU A 324 18.76 1.66 -1.33
C LEU A 324 18.83 2.08 -2.80
N HIS A 325 17.72 2.55 -3.39
CA HIS A 325 17.61 2.77 -4.84
C HIS A 325 16.96 4.11 -5.16
N LYS A 326 17.50 5.22 -4.66
CA LYS A 326 16.93 6.56 -4.92
C LYS A 326 16.91 6.86 -6.42
N ASP A 327 17.99 6.60 -7.14
CA ASP A 327 18.13 7.01 -8.56
C ASP A 327 17.55 6.00 -9.58
N LEU A 328 16.95 4.90 -9.10
CA LEU A 328 16.43 3.83 -9.96
C LEU A 328 15.23 3.13 -9.29
N ALA A 329 14.09 3.11 -9.97
CA ALA A 329 12.99 2.23 -9.57
C ALA A 329 13.31 0.82 -10.06
N ILE A 330 13.42 -0.15 -9.16
CA ILE A 330 13.58 -1.57 -9.50
C ILE A 330 12.22 -2.19 -9.85
N HIS A 331 12.18 -3.38 -10.45
CA HIS A 331 10.92 -3.99 -10.84
C HIS A 331 9.98 -4.29 -9.67
N TYR A 332 8.68 -4.35 -9.96
CA TYR A 332 7.74 -5.03 -9.08
C TYR A 332 8.05 -6.53 -9.10
N ASN A 333 7.83 -7.21 -7.98
CA ASN A 333 8.04 -8.66 -7.94
C ASN A 333 6.97 -9.38 -8.80
N ALA A 334 7.22 -10.65 -9.12
CA ALA A 334 6.36 -11.40 -10.04
C ALA A 334 4.89 -11.48 -9.58
N LEU A 335 4.64 -11.43 -8.26
CA LEU A 335 3.32 -11.55 -7.68
C LEU A 335 2.53 -10.28 -7.91
N GLN A 336 3.17 -9.12 -7.75
CA GLN A 336 2.60 -7.82 -8.05
C GLN A 336 2.36 -7.65 -9.55
N LYS A 337 3.30 -8.06 -10.41
CA LYS A 337 3.06 -8.10 -11.86
C LYS A 337 1.89 -9.00 -12.24
N SER A 338 1.75 -10.15 -11.57
CA SER A 338 0.59 -11.06 -11.74
C SER A 338 -0.72 -10.43 -11.25
N ALA A 339 -0.69 -9.73 -10.11
CA ALA A 339 -1.83 -9.01 -9.54
C ALA A 339 -2.39 -7.94 -10.49
N LEU A 340 -1.50 -7.26 -11.20
CA LEU A 340 -1.82 -6.23 -12.20
C LEU A 340 -2.18 -6.79 -13.58
N GLY A 341 -2.18 -8.12 -13.75
CA GLY A 341 -2.45 -8.77 -15.03
C GLY A 341 -1.34 -8.61 -16.07
N TRP A 342 -0.14 -8.19 -15.65
CA TRP A 342 1.00 -8.05 -16.55
C TRP A 342 1.62 -9.39 -16.91
N LEU A 343 1.54 -10.36 -16.00
CA LEU A 343 1.74 -11.77 -16.31
C LEU A 343 0.38 -12.40 -16.62
N SER A 344 0.21 -12.96 -17.81
CA SER A 344 -1.07 -13.53 -18.21
C SER A 344 -1.17 -14.99 -17.71
N PRO A 345 -2.21 -15.37 -16.94
CA PRO A 345 -2.55 -16.76 -16.70
C PRO A 345 -3.39 -17.32 -17.87
N GLY A 346 -3.14 -18.55 -18.32
CA GLY A 346 -3.96 -19.24 -19.33
C GLY A 346 -3.17 -19.74 -20.54
N ASP A 347 -3.56 -19.37 -21.77
CA ASP A 347 -2.90 -19.77 -23.02
C ASP A 347 -1.43 -19.28 -23.12
N SER A 348 -1.07 -18.27 -22.32
CA SER A 348 0.29 -17.83 -22.08
C SER A 348 0.99 -18.76 -21.09
N LYS A 349 2.19 -19.23 -21.46
CA LYS A 349 3.00 -20.14 -20.62
C LYS A 349 3.67 -19.43 -19.43
N GLU A 350 3.35 -18.16 -19.16
CA GLU A 350 4.05 -17.30 -18.19
C GLU A 350 3.81 -17.67 -16.73
N VAL A 351 2.63 -18.21 -16.40
CA VAL A 351 2.27 -18.58 -15.03
C VAL A 351 1.80 -20.03 -14.99
N VAL A 352 2.39 -20.83 -14.10
CA VAL A 352 1.92 -22.18 -13.78
C VAL A 352 1.42 -22.19 -12.35
N GLU A 353 0.17 -22.62 -12.17
CA GLU A 353 -0.43 -22.84 -10.85
C GLU A 353 -0.50 -24.34 -10.54
N LEU A 354 -0.08 -24.72 -9.34
CA LEU A 354 -0.03 -26.09 -8.84
C LEU A 354 -0.86 -26.20 -7.57
N ASP A 355 -2.01 -26.87 -7.66
CA ASP A 355 -2.87 -27.13 -6.51
C ASP A 355 -2.33 -28.23 -5.59
N GLU A 356 -1.61 -29.19 -6.16
CA GLU A 356 -0.98 -30.31 -5.47
C GLU A 356 0.34 -30.72 -6.14
N ILE A 357 1.26 -31.28 -5.35
CA ILE A 357 2.54 -31.81 -5.83
C ILE A 357 2.56 -33.32 -5.65
N VAL A 358 2.10 -34.06 -6.67
CA VAL A 358 2.00 -35.52 -6.64
C VAL A 358 3.23 -36.24 -7.20
N ASN A 359 3.93 -35.61 -8.15
CA ASN A 359 5.08 -36.18 -8.84
C ASN A 359 6.21 -35.14 -8.91
N GLU A 360 7.43 -35.64 -9.09
CA GLU A 360 8.56 -34.78 -9.43
C GLU A 360 8.34 -34.12 -10.79
N LYS A 361 8.51 -32.80 -10.85
CA LYS A 361 8.46 -32.04 -12.09
C LYS A 361 9.51 -30.93 -12.08
N THR A 362 10.11 -30.72 -13.25
CA THR A 362 11.12 -29.68 -13.48
C THR A 362 10.53 -28.54 -14.31
N TYR A 363 10.81 -27.32 -13.90
CA TYR A 363 10.35 -26.08 -14.52
C TYR A 363 11.55 -25.21 -14.90
N ARG A 364 11.53 -24.64 -16.11
CA ARG A 364 12.51 -23.64 -16.54
C ARG A 364 11.85 -22.27 -16.51
N ILE A 365 12.26 -21.45 -15.56
CA ILE A 365 11.71 -20.13 -15.26
C ILE A 365 12.60 -19.08 -15.92
N ALA A 366 12.05 -18.31 -16.86
CA ALA A 366 12.69 -17.18 -17.52
C ALA A 366 12.79 -15.96 -16.60
N PRO A 367 13.77 -15.06 -16.84
CA PRO A 367 13.88 -13.78 -16.13
C PRO A 367 12.63 -12.92 -16.27
N LEU A 368 12.23 -12.31 -15.16
CA LEU A 368 11.05 -11.43 -15.07
C LEU A 368 11.21 -10.12 -15.86
N GLU A 369 12.42 -9.78 -16.25
CA GLU A 369 12.74 -8.56 -16.98
C GLU A 369 12.47 -8.69 -18.49
N TYR A 370 12.35 -9.91 -19.01
CA TYR A 370 12.16 -10.14 -20.44
C TYR A 370 10.67 -10.13 -20.82
N PRO A 371 10.30 -9.53 -21.96
CA PRO A 371 8.90 -9.43 -22.41
C PRO A 371 8.39 -10.69 -23.14
N ASP A 372 9.12 -11.81 -23.07
CA ASP A 372 8.80 -13.07 -23.73
C ASP A 372 7.56 -13.72 -23.10
N SER A 373 6.40 -13.58 -23.75
CA SER A 373 5.11 -14.09 -23.24
C SER A 373 4.91 -15.59 -23.43
N ASP A 374 5.82 -16.27 -24.12
CA ASP A 374 5.79 -17.71 -24.38
C ASP A 374 6.62 -18.53 -23.39
N ARG A 375 7.23 -17.88 -22.40
CA ARG A 375 8.13 -18.52 -21.42
C ARG A 375 7.61 -18.35 -19.99
N LEU A 376 7.76 -19.41 -19.21
CA LEU A 376 7.34 -19.45 -17.80
C LEU A 376 8.14 -18.47 -16.96
N LYS A 377 7.47 -17.56 -16.24
CA LYS A 377 8.08 -16.55 -15.37
C LYS A 377 7.73 -16.74 -13.89
N LEU A 378 6.62 -17.43 -13.61
CA LEU A 378 6.11 -17.61 -12.26
C LEU A 378 5.54 -19.02 -12.05
N VAL A 379 6.03 -19.71 -11.03
CA VAL A 379 5.39 -20.93 -10.52
C VAL A 379 4.71 -20.60 -9.20
N LYS A 380 3.40 -20.85 -9.12
CA LYS A 380 2.55 -20.65 -7.94
C LYS A 380 2.13 -22.01 -7.40
N ILE A 381 2.39 -22.27 -6.12
CA ILE A 381 2.10 -23.55 -5.45
C ILE A 381 1.14 -23.28 -4.31
N ARG A 382 -0.01 -23.94 -4.30
CA ARG A 382 -0.97 -23.83 -3.21
C ARG A 382 -0.43 -24.51 -1.96
N LEU A 383 -0.51 -23.81 -0.84
CA LEU A 383 -0.20 -24.38 0.47
C LEU A 383 -1.45 -25.07 1.01
N GLU A 384 -1.33 -26.33 1.42
CA GLU A 384 -2.37 -26.94 2.26
C GLU A 384 -2.50 -26.11 3.55
N LYS A 385 -3.74 -25.86 4.01
CA LYS A 385 -4.00 -25.12 5.24
C LYS A 385 -3.22 -25.75 6.39
N PHE A 386 -2.19 -25.07 6.86
CA PHE A 386 -1.46 -25.50 8.04
C PHE A 386 -2.44 -25.52 9.22
N GLN A 387 -2.73 -26.70 9.75
CA GLN A 387 -3.27 -26.82 11.11
C GLN A 387 -2.14 -26.40 12.06
N ASN A 388 -2.43 -25.46 12.95
CA ASN A 388 -1.46 -24.78 13.83
C ASN A 388 -0.27 -25.67 14.22
N PRO A 389 1.00 -25.25 13.99
CA PRO A 389 2.11 -25.99 14.54
C PRO A 389 2.00 -26.04 16.08
N PRO A 390 2.42 -27.13 16.73
CA PRO A 390 2.25 -27.37 18.18
C PRO A 390 3.06 -26.42 19.10
N TRP A 391 3.73 -25.41 18.56
CA TRP A 391 4.56 -24.45 19.32
C TRP A 391 3.78 -23.15 19.52
N GLY A 392 3.45 -22.89 20.78
CA GLY A 392 2.29 -22.11 21.22
C GLY A 392 2.40 -20.58 21.18
N ARG A 393 1.24 -19.99 21.49
CA ARG A 393 0.89 -18.56 21.49
C ARG A 393 1.61 -17.75 22.57
N VAL A 394 1.99 -16.51 22.24
CA VAL A 394 2.05 -15.38 23.19
C VAL A 394 1.46 -14.14 22.49
N PHE A 395 0.57 -13.44 23.20
CA PHE A 395 -0.09 -12.18 22.79
C PHE A 395 0.79 -10.98 23.20
N ASP A 396 0.89 -9.91 22.41
CA ASP A 396 0.59 -8.51 22.81
C ASP A 396 0.84 -7.45 21.70
N GLU A 397 0.29 -6.25 21.93
CA GLU A 397 -0.40 -5.35 21.01
C GLU A 397 0.42 -4.19 20.39
N GLU A 398 1.75 -4.13 20.56
CA GLU A 398 2.52 -2.96 20.08
C GLU A 398 3.94 -3.24 19.54
N TYR A 399 4.21 -4.48 19.10
CA TYR A 399 5.49 -5.05 18.61
C TYR A 399 6.56 -5.39 19.69
N PRO A 400 6.76 -6.69 20.00
CA PRO A 400 8.09 -7.20 20.37
C PRO A 400 8.50 -8.42 19.53
N TYR A 401 9.80 -8.53 19.23
CA TYR A 401 10.50 -9.55 18.43
C TYR A 401 9.75 -10.86 18.13
N ILE A 402 9.45 -11.05 16.84
CA ILE A 402 8.52 -12.04 16.29
C ILE A 402 9.04 -13.47 16.45
N LEU A 403 8.30 -14.28 17.22
CA LEU A 403 8.27 -15.73 17.11
C LEU A 403 7.51 -16.12 15.84
N ILE A 404 8.01 -17.05 15.03
CA ILE A 404 7.33 -17.51 13.80
C ILE A 404 6.67 -18.88 14.00
N PRO A 405 5.45 -18.87 14.57
CA PRO A 405 4.47 -19.91 14.30
C PRO A 405 3.20 -19.26 13.74
N ASN A 406 3.23 -18.64 12.55
CA ASN A 406 1.99 -18.16 11.88
C ASN A 406 2.09 -17.74 10.40
N ILE A 407 3.01 -18.30 9.60
CA ILE A 407 2.88 -18.24 8.12
C ILE A 407 1.56 -18.91 7.65
N SER A 408 0.97 -19.70 8.54
CA SER A 408 -0.07 -20.71 8.41
C SER A 408 -1.54 -20.24 8.29
N LYS A 409 -1.86 -18.94 8.40
CA LYS A 409 -3.27 -18.49 8.32
C LYS A 409 -3.63 -17.52 7.20
N GLN A 410 -2.67 -16.83 6.59
CA GLN A 410 -2.98 -15.80 5.57
C GLN A 410 -2.34 -16.08 4.21
N SER A 411 -1.16 -16.70 4.17
CA SER A 411 -0.52 -17.03 2.89
C SER A 411 -1.14 -18.31 2.32
N GLU A 412 -1.76 -18.19 1.15
CA GLU A 412 -2.39 -19.33 0.48
C GLU A 412 -1.43 -20.02 -0.50
N TYR A 413 -0.35 -19.35 -0.92
CA TYR A 413 0.55 -19.85 -1.95
C TYR A 413 2.02 -19.49 -1.72
N ILE A 414 2.90 -20.36 -2.21
CA ILE A 414 4.33 -20.09 -2.48
C ILE A 414 4.45 -19.66 -3.95
N TYR A 415 5.31 -18.69 -4.21
CA TYR A 415 5.58 -18.15 -5.53
C TYR A 415 7.08 -18.21 -5.81
N ILE A 416 7.45 -18.73 -6.98
CA ILE A 416 8.84 -18.89 -7.42
C ILE A 416 9.04 -18.11 -8.71
N SER A 417 10.00 -17.20 -8.72
CA SER A 417 10.35 -16.39 -9.90
C SER A 417 11.86 -16.27 -10.08
N PHE A 418 12.30 -15.88 -11.27
CA PHE A 418 13.71 -15.68 -11.58
C PHE A 418 13.96 -14.26 -12.08
N ARG A 419 15.09 -13.67 -11.70
CA ARG A 419 15.42 -12.26 -11.96
C ARG A 419 16.84 -12.10 -12.48
N LYS A 420 17.08 -11.07 -13.30
CA LYS A 420 18.39 -10.72 -13.85
C LYS A 420 18.71 -9.24 -13.69
N PRO A 421 20.01 -8.88 -13.60
CA PRO A 421 20.42 -7.50 -13.43
C PRO A 421 20.48 -6.81 -14.80
N VAL A 422 19.31 -6.58 -15.41
CA VAL A 422 19.16 -5.92 -16.71
C VAL A 422 18.10 -4.81 -16.61
N GLY A 423 18.14 -3.84 -17.53
CA GLY A 423 17.16 -2.75 -17.55
C GLY A 423 17.09 -1.98 -16.22
N PHE A 424 15.89 -1.78 -15.69
CA PHE A 424 15.67 -1.13 -14.39
C PHE A 424 16.16 -1.94 -13.19
N ASP A 425 16.59 -3.17 -13.41
CA ASP A 425 17.14 -4.06 -12.41
C ASP A 425 18.65 -4.23 -12.52
N GLN A 426 19.33 -3.47 -13.38
CA GLN A 426 20.79 -3.53 -13.58
C GLN A 426 21.63 -3.41 -12.29
N LYS A 427 21.08 -2.85 -11.21
CA LYS A 427 21.74 -2.70 -9.91
C LYS A 427 21.42 -3.84 -8.94
N LEU A 428 20.62 -4.82 -9.34
CA LEU A 428 20.32 -5.96 -8.49
C LEU A 428 21.57 -6.78 -8.22
N PRO A 429 21.78 -7.19 -6.96
CA PRO A 429 23.00 -7.86 -6.60
C PRO A 429 22.86 -9.38 -6.86
N PRO A 430 23.99 -10.11 -6.95
CA PRO A 430 24.00 -11.54 -7.30
C PRO A 430 23.11 -12.42 -6.42
N GLU A 431 22.83 -12.01 -5.18
CA GLU A 431 22.04 -12.76 -4.19
C GLU A 431 20.60 -13.04 -4.66
N ILE A 432 20.02 -12.15 -5.47
CA ILE A 432 18.68 -12.29 -6.03
C ILE A 432 18.71 -12.68 -7.52
N THR A 433 19.86 -12.57 -8.20
CA THR A 433 19.97 -12.82 -9.66
C THR A 433 20.69 -14.12 -10.05
N ASN A 434 21.35 -14.77 -9.10
CA ASN A 434 22.01 -16.08 -9.28
C ASN A 434 21.10 -17.26 -8.92
N GLY A 435 19.79 -17.02 -8.86
CA GLY A 435 18.83 -18.08 -8.68
C GLY A 435 17.42 -17.57 -8.51
N VAL A 436 16.50 -18.49 -8.23
CA VAL A 436 15.10 -18.17 -8.02
C VAL A 436 14.87 -17.51 -6.67
N SER A 437 13.94 -16.56 -6.64
CA SER A 437 13.40 -15.98 -5.42
C SER A 437 12.12 -16.69 -5.01
N ILE A 438 11.91 -16.81 -3.71
CA ILE A 438 10.66 -17.31 -3.15
C ILE A 438 9.92 -16.19 -2.44
N HIS A 439 8.66 -16.01 -2.80
CA HIS A 439 7.76 -15.14 -2.09
C HIS A 439 6.54 -15.90 -1.60
N THR A 440 5.93 -15.43 -0.52
CA THR A 440 4.60 -15.85 -0.07
C THR A 440 3.63 -14.69 -0.12
N TRP A 441 2.38 -15.00 -0.43
CA TRP A 441 1.33 -14.00 -0.55
C TRP A 441 -0.05 -14.63 -0.44
N THR A 442 -1.01 -13.79 -0.07
CA THR A 442 -2.41 -14.19 0.11
C THR A 442 -3.19 -14.28 -1.20
N GLY A 443 -2.64 -13.76 -2.31
CA GLY A 443 -3.34 -13.63 -3.60
C GLY A 443 -4.15 -12.34 -3.75
N ILE A 444 -4.20 -11.50 -2.71
CA ILE A 444 -4.96 -10.24 -2.70
C ILE A 444 -4.00 -9.06 -3.01
N PRO A 445 -4.19 -8.31 -4.13
CA PRO A 445 -3.32 -7.23 -4.66
C PRO A 445 -2.70 -6.30 -3.61
N TYR A 446 -3.54 -5.77 -2.72
CA TYR A 446 -3.19 -4.79 -1.70
C TYR A 446 -2.65 -5.42 -0.41
N HIS A 447 -2.50 -6.74 -0.36
CA HIS A 447 -1.79 -7.42 0.72
C HIS A 447 -0.29 -7.44 0.46
N MET A 448 0.45 -7.41 1.56
CA MET A 448 1.89 -7.42 1.53
C MET A 448 2.44 -8.75 0.99
N THR A 449 3.30 -8.71 -0.01
CA THR A 449 4.09 -9.86 -0.46
C THR A 449 5.26 -10.06 0.51
N THR A 450 5.71 -11.28 0.73
CA THR A 450 6.86 -11.55 1.63
C THR A 450 7.94 -12.32 0.91
N LEU A 451 9.11 -11.72 0.70
CA LEU A 451 10.31 -12.40 0.21
C LEU A 451 10.94 -13.27 1.31
N TRP A 452 11.36 -14.47 0.98
CA TRP A 452 12.07 -15.35 1.92
C TRP A 452 13.58 -15.21 1.73
N ASN A 453 14.25 -14.64 2.72
CA ASN A 453 15.71 -14.55 2.76
C ASN A 453 16.26 -15.63 3.68
N LEU A 454 16.67 -16.76 3.07
CA LEU A 454 17.15 -17.95 3.76
C LEU A 454 18.69 -17.93 3.85
N GLN A 455 19.24 -17.04 4.68
CA GLN A 455 20.69 -16.99 4.87
C GLN A 455 21.16 -18.19 5.72
N PRO A 456 22.17 -18.95 5.29
CA PRO A 456 22.93 -19.79 6.21
C PRO A 456 23.72 -18.91 7.20
N PRO A 457 24.15 -19.45 8.35
CA PRO A 457 24.88 -18.71 9.35
C PRO A 457 26.32 -18.54 8.84
N LEU A 458 26.71 -17.33 8.43
CA LEU A 458 28.11 -17.06 8.14
C LEU A 458 28.88 -16.80 9.44
N PRO A 459 30.18 -17.18 9.53
CA PRO A 459 31.04 -16.77 10.62
C PRO A 459 31.31 -15.25 10.56
N LEU A 460 31.49 -14.65 11.74
CA LEU A 460 31.75 -13.22 12.02
C LEU A 460 32.98 -12.63 11.26
N PRO A 461 33.15 -11.29 11.23
CA PRO A 461 33.45 -10.50 10.03
C PRO A 461 34.92 -10.37 9.65
N SER A 462 35.19 -10.24 8.34
CA SER A 462 36.42 -9.64 7.80
C SER A 462 36.17 -8.16 7.47
N PRO A 463 37.11 -7.23 7.73
CA PRO A 463 36.91 -5.79 7.52
C PRO A 463 36.83 -5.35 6.05
N LYS A 464 37.06 -6.23 5.08
CA LYS A 464 37.01 -5.91 3.65
C LYS A 464 36.59 -7.15 2.87
N GLY A 465 35.43 -7.10 2.22
CA GLY A 465 34.97 -8.12 1.29
C GLY A 465 33.59 -8.66 1.63
N SER A 466 32.57 -8.08 0.99
CA SER A 466 31.18 -8.52 1.01
C SER A 466 31.06 -9.92 0.40
N TYR A 467 30.71 -10.91 1.21
CA TYR A 467 30.22 -12.20 0.73
C TYR A 467 28.91 -12.47 1.44
N PHE A 468 27.79 -12.44 0.72
CA PHE A 468 26.50 -12.88 1.23
C PHE A 468 25.88 -13.86 0.24
N TYR A 469 25.53 -15.05 0.73
CA TYR A 469 25.05 -16.17 -0.07
C TYR A 469 23.52 -16.28 -0.03
N SER A 470 22.97 -16.43 -1.23
CA SER A 470 21.67 -16.95 -1.71
C SER A 470 20.36 -16.63 -0.97
N ILE A 471 19.52 -15.84 -1.65
CA ILE A 471 18.05 -15.84 -1.51
C ILE A 471 17.43 -17.02 -2.32
N SER A 472 18.26 -17.77 -3.06
CA SER A 472 17.86 -18.94 -3.84
C SER A 472 18.06 -20.25 -3.09
N LEU A 473 17.10 -21.17 -3.22
CA LEU A 473 17.27 -22.56 -2.82
C LEU A 473 18.52 -23.14 -3.49
N CYS A 474 19.50 -23.57 -2.68
CA CYS A 474 20.58 -24.48 -3.00
C CYS A 474 21.07 -24.51 -4.47
N ASP A 475 22.12 -23.75 -4.79
CA ASP A 475 22.89 -23.97 -6.01
C ASP A 475 23.89 -25.14 -5.81
N LYS A 476 23.72 -26.24 -6.54
CA LYS A 476 24.64 -27.39 -6.53
C LYS A 476 26.07 -27.04 -6.95
N ARG A 477 26.30 -25.91 -7.65
CA ARG A 477 27.64 -25.52 -8.09
C ARG A 477 28.47 -24.83 -7.02
N ALA A 478 27.86 -24.38 -5.92
CA ALA A 478 28.54 -23.52 -4.94
C ALA A 478 29.25 -24.27 -3.80
N ASP A 479 29.13 -25.60 -3.68
CA ASP A 479 29.75 -26.47 -2.64
C ASP A 479 29.56 -26.04 -1.17
N LEU A 480 28.83 -24.96 -0.92
CA LEU A 480 28.56 -24.40 0.40
C LEU A 480 27.19 -24.89 0.89
N ALA A 481 27.24 -25.98 1.66
CA ALA A 481 26.25 -26.37 2.67
C ALA A 481 24.84 -26.83 2.24
N CYS A 482 24.66 -27.46 1.07
CA CYS A 482 23.45 -28.26 0.80
C CYS A 482 23.62 -29.68 1.36
N ASN A 483 23.52 -29.81 2.68
CA ASN A 483 23.61 -31.12 3.34
C ASN A 483 22.34 -31.93 3.01
N LYS A 484 22.51 -33.07 2.35
CA LYS A 484 21.43 -33.89 1.76
C LYS A 484 20.39 -34.41 2.75
N ASP A 485 20.63 -34.31 4.05
CA ASP A 485 19.94 -35.11 5.05
C ASP A 485 18.97 -34.36 5.98
N LYS A 486 18.73 -33.05 5.85
CA LYS A 486 17.93 -32.34 6.88
C LYS A 486 17.01 -31.24 6.33
N HIS A 487 15.75 -31.64 6.18
CA HIS A 487 14.42 -30.98 6.30
C HIS A 487 14.25 -29.47 6.10
N GLN A 488 13.20 -29.15 5.33
CA GLN A 488 12.75 -27.84 4.86
C GLN A 488 11.66 -27.20 5.75
N PRO A 489 11.42 -25.87 5.66
CA PRO A 489 10.52 -25.08 6.53
C PRO A 489 9.05 -25.46 6.51
N PHE A 490 8.63 -26.17 5.48
CA PHE A 490 7.23 -26.33 5.21
C PHE A 490 6.76 -27.63 5.85
N GLY A 491 5.72 -27.55 6.68
CA GLY A 491 4.91 -28.71 7.03
C GLY A 491 4.19 -29.31 5.82
N SER A 492 4.41 -28.75 4.62
CA SER A 492 4.08 -29.36 3.35
C SER A 492 5.13 -30.40 2.98
N LYS A 493 4.66 -31.57 2.57
CA LYS A 493 5.45 -32.65 1.95
C LYS A 493 6.00 -32.21 0.59
N ILE A 494 6.64 -31.06 0.43
CA ILE A 494 7.07 -30.48 -0.84
C ILE A 494 8.53 -30.03 -0.71
N VAL A 495 9.34 -30.42 -1.69
CA VAL A 495 10.74 -29.98 -1.84
C VAL A 495 10.84 -29.15 -3.10
N ILE A 496 11.48 -27.99 -2.98
CA ILE A 496 11.84 -27.12 -4.11
C ILE A 496 13.38 -27.08 -4.16
N GLU A 497 13.94 -27.38 -5.33
CA GLU A 497 15.38 -27.47 -5.57
C GLU A 497 15.75 -26.71 -6.85
N GLN A 498 16.64 -25.73 -6.78
CA GLN A 498 17.24 -25.16 -7.99
C GLN A 498 18.30 -26.14 -8.53
N VAL A 499 18.07 -26.67 -9.73
CA VAL A 499 18.97 -27.62 -10.37
C VAL A 499 20.08 -26.89 -11.13
N ASN A 500 19.72 -25.80 -11.79
CA ASN A 500 20.58 -25.10 -12.73
C ASN A 500 20.11 -23.65 -12.92
N HIS A 501 20.98 -22.76 -13.36
CA HIS A 501 20.57 -21.48 -13.94
C HIS A 501 21.63 -20.96 -14.92
N ASN A 502 21.21 -20.07 -15.82
CA ASN A 502 22.08 -19.32 -16.72
C ASN A 502 21.51 -17.91 -16.96
N ALA A 503 21.90 -17.25 -18.06
CA ALA A 503 21.38 -15.94 -18.44
C ALA A 503 19.90 -15.96 -18.82
N ASP A 504 19.42 -17.09 -19.35
CA ASP A 504 18.10 -17.20 -19.98
C ASP A 504 17.06 -17.84 -19.06
N PHE A 505 17.44 -18.67 -18.10
CA PHE A 505 16.50 -19.33 -17.19
C PHE A 505 17.14 -19.79 -15.88
N ALA A 506 16.30 -20.05 -14.88
CA ALA A 506 16.59 -20.91 -13.75
C ALA A 506 15.73 -22.18 -13.84
N GLU A 507 16.35 -23.34 -13.61
CA GLU A 507 15.70 -24.64 -13.60
C GLU A 507 15.42 -25.08 -12.17
N VAL A 508 14.15 -25.30 -11.86
CA VAL A 508 13.68 -25.67 -10.53
C VAL A 508 12.95 -26.99 -10.61
N LYS A 509 13.36 -27.92 -9.76
CA LYS A 509 12.69 -29.20 -9.55
C LYS A 509 11.80 -29.10 -8.31
N ILE A 510 10.56 -29.56 -8.45
CA ILE A 510 9.54 -29.55 -7.40
C ILE A 510 8.99 -30.96 -7.26
N TYR A 511 8.99 -31.52 -6.05
CA TYR A 511 8.59 -32.91 -5.81
C TYR A 511 8.10 -33.12 -4.37
N PRO A 512 7.32 -34.19 -4.10
CA PRO A 512 6.91 -34.45 -2.74
C PRO A 512 8.07 -34.93 -1.86
N GLU A 513 8.10 -34.52 -0.60
CA GLU A 513 9.08 -35.02 0.37
C GLU A 513 8.86 -36.53 0.56
N LYS A 514 9.92 -37.32 0.31
CA LYS A 514 9.90 -38.75 0.60
C LYS A 514 9.99 -38.92 2.12
N VAL A 515 8.87 -39.18 2.78
CA VAL A 515 8.87 -39.61 4.18
C VAL A 515 9.69 -40.89 4.25
N PRO A 516 10.81 -40.95 5.01
CA PRO A 516 11.51 -42.19 5.22
C PRO A 516 10.51 -43.18 5.84
N LEU A 517 10.28 -44.31 5.17
CA LEU A 517 9.58 -45.43 5.81
C LEU A 517 10.42 -45.78 7.04
N LEU A 518 9.93 -45.46 8.24
CA LEU A 518 10.52 -45.98 9.45
C LEU A 518 10.56 -47.51 9.29
N PRO A 519 11.73 -48.16 9.46
CA PRO A 519 11.77 -49.61 9.47
C PRO A 519 10.76 -50.07 10.52
N PRO A 520 9.95 -51.11 10.23
CA PRO A 520 9.00 -51.62 11.20
C PRO A 520 9.76 -51.85 12.51
N THR A 521 9.31 -51.19 13.57
CA THR A 521 9.84 -51.42 14.91
C THR A 521 9.65 -52.91 15.18
N ASN A 522 10.74 -53.67 15.10
CA ASN A 522 10.76 -55.01 15.63
C ASN A 522 10.54 -54.86 17.14
N THR A 523 9.29 -55.01 17.56
CA THR A 523 8.94 -55.33 18.93
C THR A 523 9.66 -56.64 19.26
N TYR A 524 10.69 -56.54 20.11
CA TYR A 524 11.21 -57.65 20.89
C TYR A 524 10.74 -57.49 22.32
#